data_AF-A0A812GLX7-F1
#
_entry.id   AF-A0A812GLX7-F1
#
_cell.length_a   1.000
_cell.length_b   1.000
_cell.length_c   1.000
_cell.angle_alpha   90.00
_cell.angle_beta   90.00
_cell.angle_gamma   90.00
#
_symmetry.space_group_name_H-M   'P 1'
#
loop_
_entity.id
_entity.type
_entity.pdbx_description
1 polymer ?
#
loop_
_entity_poly.entity_id
_entity_poly.type
_entity_poly.pdbx_seq_one_letter_code
_entity_poly.pdbx_strand_id
1 'polypeptide(L)'
;MPFPCSPSLGTGPSSKHSVAPPARIPRVADLLAIPQLHSLQELLDPLHCIEFFAGQSGSAKIAKCFKRLGRRVQAFDLSRSETHNMDSTEGFLAGLLSILRLRPGSFVHFGTVCTSFTWINAGTHGRRLWQPLGNQHLDYVALGSRLVERTVLLALLAWHMGAVFSIENPLGSMIAEQPIFQIMIQYFKEKSGGWMLHSFLLLLCL
;
A
#
# COMPACT_ATOMS: atom_id res chain seq x y z
N MET A 1 -5.58 -53.44 37.59
CA MET A 1 -5.42 -53.08 39.02
C MET A 1 -6.23 -51.81 39.28
N PRO A 2 -7.24 -51.83 40.17
CA PRO A 2 -7.99 -50.63 40.54
C PRO A 2 -7.28 -49.94 41.72
N PHE A 3 -7.09 -48.62 41.63
CA PHE A 3 -6.65 -47.79 42.77
C PHE A 3 -7.86 -47.22 43.52
N PRO A 4 -7.75 -47.03 44.85
CA PRO A 4 -8.87 -46.82 45.75
C PRO A 4 -9.26 -45.34 45.95
N CYS A 5 -10.46 -45.18 46.52
CA CYS A 5 -11.13 -43.94 46.94
C CYS A 5 -10.36 -43.03 47.93
N SER A 6 -10.52 -41.73 47.68
CA SER A 6 -10.79 -40.58 48.60
C SER A 6 -9.71 -40.11 49.60
N PRO A 7 -9.60 -38.77 49.83
CA PRO A 7 -10.44 -38.14 50.85
C PRO A 7 -11.05 -36.77 50.48
N SER A 8 -12.15 -36.49 51.17
CA SER A 8 -12.95 -35.27 51.22
C SER A 8 -12.16 -34.03 51.66
N LEU A 9 -12.32 -32.91 50.93
CA LEU A 9 -11.88 -31.57 51.37
C LEU A 9 -13.08 -30.69 51.73
N GLY A 10 -12.92 -29.97 52.83
CA GLY A 10 -13.97 -29.35 53.62
C GLY A 10 -14.70 -28.16 52.98
N THR A 11 -15.92 -27.97 53.45
CA THR A 11 -16.80 -26.83 53.17
C THR A 11 -16.34 -25.61 53.97
N GLY A 12 -15.76 -24.62 53.29
CA GLY A 12 -15.51 -23.28 53.82
C GLY A 12 -16.73 -22.35 53.70
N PRO A 13 -16.83 -21.29 54.51
CA PRO A 13 -18.00 -20.40 54.57
C PRO A 13 -18.12 -19.49 53.33
N SER A 14 -19.31 -19.49 52.73
CA SER A 14 -19.69 -18.71 51.56
C SER A 14 -19.87 -17.22 51.90
N SER A 15 -18.91 -16.36 51.55
CA SER A 15 -19.07 -14.91 51.60
C SER A 15 -19.93 -14.43 50.42
N LYS A 16 -21.07 -13.79 50.72
CA LYS A 16 -21.96 -13.18 49.73
C LYS A 16 -21.38 -11.83 49.27
N HIS A 17 -20.52 -11.84 48.27
CA HIS A 17 -20.14 -10.63 47.56
C HIS A 17 -21.22 -10.29 46.52
N SER A 18 -21.97 -9.21 46.77
CA SER A 18 -22.88 -8.60 45.80
C SER A 18 -22.05 -8.04 44.65
N VAL A 19 -22.07 -8.74 43.51
CA VAL A 19 -21.41 -8.31 42.27
C VAL A 19 -22.31 -7.28 41.60
N ALA A 20 -21.82 -6.04 41.47
CA ALA A 20 -22.51 -5.00 40.72
C ALA A 20 -22.73 -5.47 39.26
N PRO A 21 -23.89 -5.15 38.64
CA PRO A 21 -24.16 -5.56 37.27
C PRO A 21 -23.08 -4.98 36.32
N PRO A 22 -22.64 -5.76 35.33
CA PRO A 22 -21.60 -5.31 34.40
C PRO A 22 -22.07 -4.06 33.67
N ALA A 23 -21.18 -3.06 33.61
CA ALA A 23 -21.41 -1.83 32.87
C ALA A 23 -21.84 -2.16 31.44
N ARG A 24 -22.95 -1.55 31.00
CA ARG A 24 -23.55 -1.78 29.69
C ARG A 24 -22.52 -1.38 28.62
N ILE A 25 -22.03 -2.35 27.83
CA ILE A 25 -21.11 -2.08 26.73
C ILE A 25 -21.83 -1.13 25.76
N PRO A 26 -21.29 0.08 25.49
CA PRO A 26 -21.90 1.01 24.56
C PRO A 26 -21.97 0.37 23.17
N ARG A 27 -23.08 0.60 22.45
CA ARG A 27 -23.20 0.06 21.09
C ARG A 27 -22.20 0.81 20.21
N VAL A 28 -21.71 0.15 19.15
CA VAL A 28 -20.77 0.76 18.19
C VAL A 28 -21.27 2.11 17.68
N ALA A 29 -22.58 2.28 17.49
CA ALA A 29 -23.20 3.54 17.09
C ALA A 29 -23.04 4.69 18.11
N ASP A 30 -22.97 4.39 19.42
CA ASP A 30 -22.85 5.38 20.48
C ASP A 30 -21.41 5.91 20.60
N LEU A 31 -20.43 5.12 20.19
CA LEU A 31 -19.02 5.52 20.14
C LEU A 31 -18.74 6.51 18.98
N LEU A 32 -19.49 6.41 17.88
CA LEU A 32 -19.32 7.27 16.70
C LEU A 32 -19.65 8.75 16.91
N ALA A 33 -20.26 9.11 18.05
CA ALA A 33 -20.59 10.50 18.40
C ALA A 33 -19.43 11.28 19.06
N ILE A 34 -18.29 10.64 19.33
CA ILE A 34 -17.12 11.31 19.92
C ILE A 34 -16.35 12.04 18.78
N PRO A 35 -16.06 13.35 18.88
CA PRO A 35 -15.36 14.10 17.83
C PRO A 35 -14.02 13.50 17.40
N GLN A 36 -13.31 12.85 18.34
CA GLN A 36 -12.06 12.11 18.06
C GLN A 36 -12.30 10.85 17.21
N LEU A 37 -13.47 10.21 17.33
CA LEU A 37 -13.84 9.06 16.50
C LEU A 37 -14.25 9.44 15.09
N HIS A 38 -14.70 10.67 14.83
CA HIS A 38 -14.94 11.14 13.46
C HIS A 38 -13.64 11.17 12.63
N SER A 39 -12.52 11.55 13.26
CA SER A 39 -11.18 11.49 12.62
C SER A 39 -10.71 10.04 12.38
N LEU A 40 -11.11 9.10 13.24
CA LEU A 40 -10.86 7.67 13.05
C LEU A 40 -11.79 7.06 12.01
N GLN A 41 -13.03 7.52 11.91
CA GLN A 41 -14.00 7.11 10.90
C GLN A 41 -13.48 7.45 9.50
N GLU A 42 -12.96 8.68 9.32
CA GLU A 42 -12.28 9.07 8.08
C GLU A 42 -11.04 8.22 7.79
N LEU A 43 -10.36 7.70 8.83
CA LEU A 43 -9.22 6.79 8.69
C LEU A 43 -9.64 5.36 8.33
N LEU A 44 -10.80 4.90 8.83
CA LEU A 44 -11.38 3.59 8.55
C LEU A 44 -12.17 3.58 7.24
N ASP A 45 -12.45 4.76 6.70
CA ASP A 45 -13.22 4.89 5.49
C ASP A 45 -12.46 4.30 4.29
N PRO A 46 -13.05 3.33 3.59
CA PRO A 46 -12.34 2.56 2.58
C PRO A 46 -12.15 3.33 1.27
N LEU A 47 -10.95 3.18 0.71
CA LEU A 47 -10.54 3.84 -0.52
C LEU A 47 -10.84 2.96 -1.74
N HIS A 48 -11.30 3.60 -2.81
CA HIS A 48 -11.57 2.95 -4.09
C HIS A 48 -10.44 3.15 -5.10
N CYS A 49 -9.72 4.27 -4.99
CA CYS A 49 -8.60 4.59 -5.87
C CYS A 49 -7.48 5.27 -5.10
N ILE A 50 -6.25 4.88 -5.37
CA ILE A 50 -5.05 5.61 -4.95
C ILE A 50 -4.20 5.92 -6.18
N GLU A 51 -3.78 7.17 -6.34
CA GLU A 51 -2.88 7.60 -7.41
C GLU A 51 -1.57 8.11 -6.80
N PHE A 52 -0.50 7.33 -6.95
CA PHE A 52 0.85 7.71 -6.52
C PHE A 52 1.58 8.44 -7.64
N PHE A 53 2.42 9.40 -7.26
CA PHE A 53 3.15 10.28 -8.17
C PHE A 53 2.22 11.06 -9.10
N ALA A 54 1.14 11.59 -8.54
CA ALA A 54 0.05 12.20 -9.28
C ALA A 54 0.41 13.52 -9.99
N GLY A 55 1.63 14.03 -9.79
CA GLY A 55 2.14 15.28 -10.33
C GLY A 55 1.51 16.53 -9.70
N GLN A 56 1.85 17.68 -10.29
CA GLN A 56 1.33 18.99 -9.86
C GLN A 56 -0.20 19.07 -9.90
N SER A 57 -0.77 19.95 -9.07
CA SER A 57 -2.21 20.23 -8.95
C SER A 57 -2.86 20.45 -10.32
N GLY A 58 -3.48 19.40 -10.87
CA GLY A 58 -3.89 19.38 -12.27
C GLY A 58 -3.81 17.99 -12.88
N SER A 59 -2.75 17.27 -12.55
CA SER A 59 -2.26 16.06 -13.23
C SER A 59 -2.79 14.74 -12.69
N ALA A 60 -3.44 14.76 -11.51
CA ALA A 60 -4.11 13.61 -10.87
C ALA A 60 -5.38 13.17 -11.64
N LYS A 61 -5.23 12.82 -12.92
CA LYS A 61 -6.33 12.56 -13.87
C LYS A 61 -7.13 11.34 -13.43
N ILE A 62 -6.46 10.32 -12.89
CA ILE A 62 -7.11 9.08 -12.47
C ILE A 62 -7.93 9.31 -11.20
N ALA A 63 -7.34 9.92 -10.16
CA ALA A 63 -8.06 10.25 -8.95
C ALA A 63 -9.23 11.20 -9.23
N LYS A 64 -9.06 12.19 -10.12
CA LYS A 64 -10.16 13.07 -10.56
C LYS A 64 -11.28 12.30 -11.25
N CYS A 65 -10.95 11.35 -12.12
CA CYS A 65 -11.94 10.51 -12.80
C CYS A 65 -12.78 9.72 -11.78
N PHE A 66 -12.13 9.01 -10.86
CA PHE A 66 -12.82 8.25 -9.81
C PHE A 66 -13.63 9.17 -8.87
N LYS A 67 -13.12 10.36 -8.55
CA LYS A 67 -13.86 11.34 -7.74
C LYS A 67 -15.14 11.81 -8.45
N ARG A 68 -15.11 12.02 -9.77
CA ARG A 68 -16.31 12.35 -10.57
C ARG A 68 -17.35 11.24 -10.57
N LEU A 69 -16.93 9.98 -10.41
CA LEU A 69 -17.81 8.83 -10.24
C LEU A 69 -18.33 8.65 -8.80
N GLY A 70 -18.13 9.65 -7.92
CA GLY A 70 -18.55 9.58 -6.52
C GLY A 70 -17.75 8.59 -5.68
N ARG A 71 -16.57 8.18 -6.13
CA ARG A 71 -15.70 7.23 -5.41
C ARG A 71 -14.74 7.98 -4.48
N ARG A 72 -14.35 7.31 -3.38
CA ARG A 72 -13.34 7.83 -2.45
C ARG A 72 -11.95 7.60 -3.01
N VAL A 73 -11.16 8.66 -3.09
CA VAL A 73 -9.85 8.65 -3.74
C VAL A 73 -8.81 9.35 -2.89
N GLN A 74 -7.57 8.90 -3.01
CA GLN A 74 -6.41 9.59 -2.44
C GLN A 74 -5.32 9.73 -3.51
N ALA A 75 -4.62 10.84 -3.52
CA ALA A 75 -3.55 11.07 -4.50
C ALA A 75 -2.31 11.67 -3.82
N PHE A 76 -1.17 11.03 -4.06
CA PHE A 76 0.12 11.33 -3.46
C PHE A 76 1.02 12.00 -4.48
N ASP A 77 1.55 13.16 -4.12
CA ASP A 77 2.59 13.85 -4.88
C ASP A 77 3.31 14.86 -3.98
N LEU A 78 4.61 15.04 -4.20
CA LEU A 78 5.45 15.98 -3.45
C LEU A 78 4.91 17.42 -3.51
N SER A 79 4.29 17.80 -4.64
CA SER A 79 3.73 19.14 -4.82
C SER A 79 2.46 19.42 -4.00
N ARG A 80 1.84 18.38 -3.42
CA ARG A 80 0.57 18.49 -2.70
C ARG A 80 0.75 18.59 -1.20
N SER A 81 1.72 17.86 -0.66
CA SER A 81 2.08 17.88 0.75
C SER A 81 3.46 17.25 0.94
N GLU A 82 4.23 17.75 1.89
CA GLU A 82 5.48 17.13 2.31
C GLU A 82 5.25 15.71 2.85
N THR A 83 4.10 15.48 3.51
CA THR A 83 3.68 14.14 3.96
C THR A 83 3.32 13.19 2.82
N HIS A 84 3.37 13.64 1.56
CA HIS A 84 3.22 12.78 0.39
C HIS A 84 4.56 12.52 -0.33
N ASN A 85 5.68 12.90 0.28
CA ASN A 85 7.00 12.59 -0.25
C ASN A 85 7.29 11.09 -0.15
N MET A 86 7.20 10.38 -1.27
CA MET A 86 7.44 8.94 -1.32
C MET A 86 8.89 8.54 -1.08
N ASP A 87 9.87 9.46 -1.01
CA ASP A 87 11.25 9.18 -0.57
C ASP A 87 11.44 9.36 0.94
N SER A 88 10.58 10.12 1.63
CA SER A 88 10.63 10.22 3.10
C SER A 88 9.96 9.02 3.77
N THR A 89 10.35 8.72 5.01
CA THR A 89 9.75 7.62 5.77
C THR A 89 8.26 7.89 6.03
N GLU A 90 7.92 9.14 6.34
CA GLU A 90 6.58 9.59 6.65
C GLU A 90 5.65 9.44 5.45
N GLY A 91 6.09 9.86 4.26
CA GLY A 91 5.27 9.73 3.05
C GLY A 91 5.11 8.28 2.60
N PHE A 92 6.14 7.46 2.77
CA PHE A 92 6.02 6.02 2.54
C PHE A 92 5.04 5.35 3.50
N LEU A 93 5.10 5.66 4.80
CA LEU A 93 4.15 5.16 5.79
C LEU A 93 2.73 5.63 5.49
N ALA A 94 2.54 6.89 5.09
CA ALA A 94 1.23 7.40 4.67
C ALA A 94 0.68 6.62 3.46
N GLY A 95 1.54 6.32 2.49
CA GLY A 95 1.21 5.46 1.34
C GLY A 95 0.80 4.04 1.77
N LEU A 96 1.58 3.41 2.65
CA LEU A 96 1.32 2.07 3.17
C LEU A 96 -0.01 2.00 3.92
N LEU A 97 -0.25 2.93 4.85
CA LEU A 97 -1.52 3.04 5.57
C LEU A 97 -2.70 3.24 4.63
N SER A 98 -2.51 3.97 3.54
CA SER A 98 -3.57 4.18 2.55
C SER A 98 -3.89 2.91 1.77
N ILE A 99 -2.89 2.10 1.44
CA ILE A 99 -3.09 0.79 0.79
C ILE A 99 -3.83 -0.18 1.71
N LEU A 100 -3.52 -0.17 3.01
CA LEU A 100 -4.23 -1.00 3.99
C LEU A 100 -5.72 -0.64 4.13
N ARG A 101 -6.15 0.53 3.64
CA ARG A 101 -7.55 0.97 3.60
C ARG A 101 -8.27 0.63 2.30
N LEU A 102 -7.60 -0.03 1.35
CA LEU A 102 -8.23 -0.44 0.10
C LEU A 102 -9.28 -1.53 0.34
N ARG A 103 -10.35 -1.49 -0.45
CA ARG A 103 -11.29 -2.61 -0.58
C ARG A 103 -10.81 -3.57 -1.67
N PRO A 104 -11.18 -4.86 -1.59
CA PRO A 104 -11.05 -5.74 -2.73
C PRO A 104 -11.76 -5.14 -3.96
N GLY A 105 -11.09 -5.17 -5.11
CA GLY A 105 -11.56 -4.55 -6.35
C GLY A 105 -11.25 -3.05 -6.48
N SER A 106 -10.57 -2.42 -5.51
CA SER A 106 -10.06 -1.07 -5.66
C SER A 106 -8.93 -0.98 -6.70
N PHE A 107 -8.61 0.24 -7.12
CA PHE A 107 -7.56 0.51 -8.11
C PHE A 107 -6.40 1.31 -7.52
N VAL A 108 -5.17 0.96 -7.88
CA VAL A 108 -3.97 1.73 -7.52
C VAL A 108 -3.17 2.05 -8.78
N HIS A 109 -2.85 3.32 -8.98
CA HIS A 109 -2.00 3.74 -10.08
C HIS A 109 -0.68 4.30 -9.57
N PHE A 110 0.41 3.92 -10.23
CA PHE A 110 1.75 4.41 -9.96
C PHE A 110 2.32 5.07 -11.21
N GLY A 111 2.39 6.40 -11.23
CA GLY A 111 3.14 7.16 -12.23
C GLY A 111 4.63 7.27 -11.85
N THR A 112 5.29 6.14 -11.60
CA THR A 112 6.61 6.10 -10.94
C THR A 112 7.65 6.94 -11.70
N VAL A 113 8.43 7.71 -10.95
CA VAL A 113 9.43 8.65 -11.49
C VAL A 113 10.35 7.96 -12.51
N CYS A 114 10.31 8.43 -13.75
CA CYS A 114 11.00 7.81 -14.89
C CYS A 114 12.35 8.47 -15.25
N THR A 115 12.68 9.63 -14.67
CA THR A 115 13.83 10.47 -15.07
C THR A 115 15.16 9.71 -15.11
N SER A 116 15.40 8.81 -14.16
CA SER A 116 16.65 8.00 -14.11
C SER A 116 16.62 6.72 -14.94
N PHE A 117 15.51 6.43 -15.64
CA PHE A 117 15.28 5.19 -16.37
C PHE A 117 15.05 5.38 -17.87
N THR A 118 14.75 6.60 -18.30
CA THR A 118 14.50 6.93 -19.71
C THR A 118 15.76 6.84 -20.56
N TRP A 119 15.62 6.36 -21.80
CA TRP A 119 16.71 6.26 -22.76
C TRP A 119 17.41 7.59 -23.04
N ILE A 120 16.68 8.71 -23.03
CA ILE A 120 17.23 10.07 -23.23
C ILE A 120 18.33 10.36 -22.19
N ASN A 121 18.23 9.79 -21.00
CA ASN A 121 19.18 9.99 -19.91
C ASN A 121 20.25 8.87 -19.80
N ALA A 122 20.30 7.94 -20.77
CA ALA A 122 21.16 6.76 -20.73
C ALA A 122 22.67 7.05 -20.74
N GLY A 123 23.06 8.23 -21.19
CA GLY A 123 24.43 8.71 -21.14
C GLY A 123 24.89 9.05 -19.72
N THR A 124 24.01 9.55 -18.86
CA THR A 124 24.40 10.01 -17.52
C THR A 124 24.02 9.02 -16.42
N HIS A 125 22.83 8.39 -16.49
CA HIS A 125 22.42 7.45 -15.44
C HIS A 125 23.18 6.12 -15.51
N GLY A 126 23.82 5.78 -16.65
CA GLY A 126 24.71 4.62 -16.79
C GLY A 126 24.03 3.25 -16.62
N ARG A 127 22.70 3.18 -16.67
CA ARG A 127 21.95 1.92 -16.52
C ARG A 127 22.05 1.12 -17.82
N ARG A 128 22.30 -0.18 -17.68
CA ARG A 128 22.45 -1.16 -18.77
C ARG A 128 21.81 -2.48 -18.33
N LEU A 129 21.56 -3.40 -19.26
CA LEU A 129 21.01 -4.72 -18.92
C LEU A 129 21.88 -5.47 -17.88
N TRP A 130 23.20 -5.39 -18.00
CA TRP A 130 24.15 -5.99 -17.05
C TRP A 130 24.44 -5.11 -15.82
N GLN A 131 23.97 -3.86 -15.81
CA GLN A 131 24.14 -2.93 -14.69
C GLN A 131 22.84 -2.11 -14.52
N PRO A 132 21.74 -2.76 -14.08
CA PRO A 132 20.44 -2.11 -14.04
C PRO A 132 20.39 -0.98 -13.02
N LEU A 133 21.18 -1.04 -11.94
CA LEU A 133 21.29 0.03 -10.95
C LEU A 133 21.97 1.29 -11.51
N GLY A 134 22.75 1.19 -12.58
CA GLY A 134 23.46 2.33 -13.18
C GLY A 134 24.47 2.98 -12.22
N ASN A 135 24.67 4.29 -12.38
CA ASN A 135 25.60 5.07 -11.58
C ASN A 135 24.94 5.63 -10.31
N GLN A 136 25.05 4.90 -9.20
CA GLN A 136 24.46 5.26 -7.90
C GLN A 136 25.16 6.45 -7.21
N HIS A 137 26.28 6.96 -7.74
CA HIS A 137 26.90 8.19 -7.23
C HIS A 137 26.12 9.45 -7.60
N LEU A 138 25.16 9.35 -8.52
CA LEU A 138 24.27 10.46 -8.88
C LEU A 138 22.99 10.35 -8.05
N ASP A 139 22.69 11.37 -7.25
CA ASP A 139 21.57 11.37 -6.30
C ASP A 139 20.23 11.01 -6.93
N TYR A 140 19.96 11.52 -8.14
CA TYR A 140 18.71 11.25 -8.85
C TYR A 140 18.59 9.78 -9.32
N VAL A 141 19.71 9.09 -9.55
CA VAL A 141 19.73 7.65 -9.91
C VAL A 141 19.48 6.81 -8.68
N ALA A 142 20.11 7.15 -7.55
CA ALA A 142 19.86 6.50 -6.27
C ALA A 142 18.40 6.70 -5.82
N LEU A 143 17.90 7.94 -5.90
CA LEU A 143 16.51 8.28 -5.63
C LEU A 143 15.54 7.48 -6.51
N GLY A 144 15.78 7.42 -7.83
CA GLY A 144 14.94 6.65 -8.73
C GLY A 144 14.86 5.16 -8.34
N SER A 145 15.99 4.58 -7.91
CA SER A 145 16.04 3.18 -7.48
C SER A 145 15.22 2.95 -6.21
N ARG A 146 15.38 3.82 -5.19
CA ARG A 146 14.58 3.76 -3.95
C ARG A 146 13.08 3.92 -4.20
N LEU A 147 12.68 4.83 -5.08
CA LEU A 147 11.28 5.03 -5.42
C LEU A 147 10.68 3.82 -6.13
N VAL A 148 11.46 3.10 -6.95
CA VAL A 148 11.02 1.85 -7.57
C VAL A 148 10.87 0.74 -6.53
N GLU A 149 11.82 0.58 -5.61
CA GLU A 149 11.71 -0.38 -4.51
C GLU A 149 10.43 -0.17 -3.68
N ARG A 150 10.16 1.09 -3.31
CA ARG A 150 8.94 1.47 -2.59
C ARG A 150 7.68 1.23 -3.42
N THR A 151 7.71 1.57 -4.71
CA THR A 151 6.59 1.29 -5.64
C THR A 151 6.28 -0.20 -5.68
N VAL A 152 7.30 -1.05 -5.84
CA VAL A 152 7.12 -2.51 -5.93
C VAL A 152 6.54 -3.06 -4.63
N LEU A 153 7.05 -2.65 -3.47
CA LEU A 153 6.49 -3.06 -2.17
C LEU A 153 5.02 -2.67 -2.04
N LEU A 154 4.67 -1.44 -2.40
CA LEU A 154 3.29 -0.95 -2.34
C LEU A 154 2.39 -1.68 -3.34
N ALA A 155 2.87 -1.97 -4.55
CA ALA A 155 2.13 -2.73 -5.56
C ALA A 155 1.84 -4.16 -5.11
N LEU A 156 2.83 -4.86 -4.54
CA LEU A 156 2.65 -6.20 -3.97
C LEU A 156 1.66 -6.18 -2.79
N LEU A 157 1.73 -5.16 -1.93
CA LEU A 157 0.77 -4.99 -0.84
C LEU A 157 -0.64 -4.70 -1.36
N ALA A 158 -0.78 -3.80 -2.35
CA ALA A 158 -2.07 -3.50 -2.97
C ALA A 158 -2.72 -4.75 -3.57
N TRP A 159 -1.93 -5.57 -4.27
CA TRP A 159 -2.37 -6.86 -4.76
C TRP A 159 -2.85 -7.79 -3.64
N HIS A 160 -2.09 -7.88 -2.54
CA HIS A 160 -2.47 -8.69 -1.38
C HIS A 160 -3.79 -8.21 -0.72
N MET A 161 -4.05 -6.90 -0.74
CA MET A 161 -5.31 -6.30 -0.31
C MET A 161 -6.48 -6.53 -1.29
N GLY A 162 -6.25 -7.24 -2.40
CA GLY A 162 -7.24 -7.52 -3.43
C GLY A 162 -7.49 -6.36 -4.39
N ALA A 163 -6.62 -5.35 -4.42
CA ALA A 163 -6.69 -4.26 -5.37
C ALA A 163 -5.99 -4.62 -6.69
N VAL A 164 -6.47 -4.05 -7.79
CA VAL A 164 -5.77 -4.04 -9.07
C VAL A 164 -4.83 -2.84 -9.08
N PHE A 165 -3.62 -3.02 -9.61
CA PHE A 165 -2.69 -1.91 -9.76
C PHE A 165 -2.16 -1.77 -11.18
N SER A 166 -1.66 -0.57 -11.51
CA SER A 166 -0.95 -0.27 -12.75
C SER A 166 0.30 0.54 -12.45
N ILE A 167 1.38 0.27 -13.17
CA ILE A 167 2.64 1.02 -13.07
C ILE A 167 2.92 1.58 -14.45
N GLU A 168 2.96 2.91 -14.57
CA GLU A 168 3.22 3.61 -15.81
C GLU A 168 4.69 4.04 -15.88
N ASN A 169 5.27 3.89 -17.07
CA ASN A 169 6.58 4.43 -17.38
C ASN A 169 6.72 4.57 -18.90
N PRO A 170 7.51 5.52 -19.41
CA PRO A 170 7.72 5.68 -20.84
C PRO A 170 8.31 4.42 -21.49
N LEU A 171 7.98 4.24 -22.78
CA LEU A 171 8.55 3.20 -23.63
C LEU A 171 10.09 3.28 -23.65
N GLY A 172 10.73 2.12 -23.55
CA GLY A 172 12.20 2.02 -23.48
C GLY A 172 12.79 2.36 -22.10
N SER A 173 11.95 2.49 -21.08
CA SER A 173 12.40 2.62 -19.70
C SER A 173 13.11 1.37 -19.19
N MET A 174 14.22 1.58 -18.49
CA MET A 174 14.98 0.53 -17.79
C MET A 174 14.39 0.16 -16.42
N ILE A 175 13.19 0.64 -16.06
CA ILE A 175 12.55 0.34 -14.78
C ILE A 175 12.30 -1.16 -14.59
N ALA A 176 11.88 -1.84 -15.66
CA ALA A 176 11.60 -3.27 -15.64
C ALA A 176 12.86 -4.08 -15.33
N GLU A 177 14.04 -3.59 -15.72
CA GLU A 177 15.33 -4.25 -15.48
C GLU A 177 15.84 -4.12 -14.05
N GLN A 178 15.17 -3.33 -13.19
CA GLN A 178 15.54 -3.27 -11.77
C GLN A 178 15.38 -4.65 -11.12
N PRO A 179 16.35 -5.10 -10.29
CA PRO A 179 16.26 -6.41 -9.63
C PRO A 179 14.95 -6.61 -8.85
N ILE A 180 14.50 -5.59 -8.12
CA ILE A 180 13.26 -5.64 -7.35
C ILE A 180 12.02 -5.76 -8.25
N PHE A 181 12.05 -5.14 -9.43
CA PHE A 181 10.97 -5.20 -10.39
C PHE A 181 10.90 -6.59 -11.05
N GLN A 182 12.06 -7.18 -11.37
CA GLN A 182 12.17 -8.55 -11.85
C GLN A 182 11.64 -9.57 -10.83
N ILE A 183 11.91 -9.38 -9.54
CA ILE A 183 11.32 -10.20 -8.47
C ILE A 183 9.79 -10.11 -8.49
N MET A 184 9.24 -8.90 -8.62
CA MET A 184 7.79 -8.70 -8.71
C MET A 184 7.20 -9.39 -9.95
N ILE A 185 7.82 -9.24 -11.12
CA ILE A 185 7.40 -9.91 -12.35
C ILE A 185 7.41 -11.43 -12.16
N GLN A 186 8.49 -11.98 -11.57
CA GLN A 186 8.62 -13.40 -11.31
C GLN A 186 7.55 -13.91 -10.34
N TYR A 187 7.31 -13.16 -9.26
CA TYR A 187 6.23 -13.46 -8.31
C TYR A 187 4.87 -13.57 -9.02
N PHE A 188 4.54 -12.62 -9.90
CA PHE A 188 3.28 -12.68 -10.64
C PHE A 188 3.25 -13.78 -11.70
N LYS A 189 4.36 -14.10 -12.37
CA LYS A 189 4.45 -15.26 -13.28
C LYS A 189 4.06 -16.55 -12.57
N GLU A 190 4.60 -16.78 -11.37
CA GLU A 190 4.35 -17.96 -10.57
C GLU A 190 2.92 -18.00 -10.02
N LYS A 191 2.43 -16.88 -9.46
CA LYS A 191 1.10 -16.83 -8.81
C LYS A 191 -0.07 -16.81 -9.78
N SER A 192 0.13 -16.30 -10.99
CA SER A 192 -0.94 -16.21 -11.98
C SER A 192 -1.06 -17.39 -12.94
N GLY A 193 -0.18 -18.39 -12.80
CA GLY A 193 -0.09 -19.47 -13.79
C GLY A 193 0.19 -18.95 -15.20
N GLY A 194 0.86 -17.80 -15.33
CA GLY A 194 1.14 -17.12 -16.60
C GLY A 194 0.00 -16.25 -17.17
N TRP A 195 -1.24 -16.34 -16.67
CA TRP A 195 -2.39 -15.66 -17.30
C TRP A 195 -2.46 -14.15 -17.02
N MET A 196 -1.89 -13.67 -15.92
CA MET A 196 -2.08 -12.28 -15.47
C MET A 196 -1.11 -11.28 -16.12
N LEU A 197 -0.05 -11.76 -16.76
CA LEU A 197 0.88 -10.93 -17.53
C LEU A 197 0.23 -10.29 -18.76
N HIS A 198 -0.86 -10.83 -19.27
CA HIS A 198 -1.56 -10.27 -20.44
C HIS A 198 -2.73 -9.34 -20.11
N SER A 199 -3.29 -9.40 -18.90
CA SER A 199 -4.57 -8.72 -18.61
C SER A 199 -4.54 -7.70 -17.47
N PHE A 200 -3.59 -7.77 -16.53
CA PHE A 200 -3.64 -6.91 -15.33
C PHE A 200 -2.31 -6.27 -14.93
N LEU A 201 -1.16 -6.88 -15.24
CA LEU A 201 0.12 -6.17 -15.15
C LEU A 201 0.28 -5.25 -16.38
N LEU A 202 -0.57 -4.23 -16.45
CA LEU A 202 -0.41 -3.12 -17.38
C LEU A 202 0.77 -2.28 -16.89
N LEU A 203 1.98 -2.77 -17.18
CA LEU A 203 3.10 -1.89 -17.43
C LEU A 203 2.72 -1.13 -18.70
N LEU A 204 2.03 -0.01 -18.53
CA LEU A 204 1.72 0.88 -19.64
C LEU A 204 3.04 1.57 -20.00
N CYS A 205 3.81 0.92 -20.87
CA CYS A 205 4.84 1.56 -21.65
C CYS A 205 4.16 2.43 -22.71
N LEU A 206 3.82 3.66 -22.32
CA LEU A 206 3.31 4.68 -23.24
C LEU A 206 4.43 5.36 -24.04
#